data_AF-A0A4U9HR40-F1
#
_entry.id   AF-A0A4U9HR40-F1
#
_cell.length_a   1.000
_cell.length_b   1.000
_cell.length_c   1.000
_cell.angle_alpha   90.00
_cell.angle_beta   90.00
_cell.angle_gamma   90.00
#
_symmetry.space_group_name_H-M   'P 1'
#
loop_
_entity.id
_entity.type
_entity.pdbx_description
1 polymer ?
#
loop_
_entity_poly.entity_id
_entity_poly.type
_entity_poly.pdbx_seq_one_letter_code
_entity_poly.pdbx_strand_id
1 'polypeptide(L)'
;MIQKIDKTKLTNFSNLDPEMLNKPFDPNNDYSIPYIWGATAIGINSEAMDPKTVTRWADLWKPEYKGGLLLTDDAREVFQVALRKLGYSGNTTDPKEIEAAYHELQKLMPNVAAFNSDNPANPYMEGEVNVGMVWNGSAYVARQAGTPLEVVWPEEGASSGWTASPFRPMPKNVDGALKLINFLLAPGCGETGGRNHRLPDAKPGRPQAAQPGRGERQIALPGCRNHQ
;
A
#
# COMPACT_ATOMS: atom_id res chain seq x y z
N MET A 1 -7.35 -0.94 -23.39
CA MET A 1 -5.90 -1.19 -23.50
C MET A 1 -5.53 -2.23 -22.44
N ILE A 2 -5.81 -3.52 -22.62
CA ILE A 2 -5.35 -4.69 -21.83
C ILE A 2 -5.93 -5.92 -22.56
N GLN A 3 -5.22 -7.05 -22.55
CA GLN A 3 -5.69 -8.29 -23.17
C GLN A 3 -6.10 -9.32 -22.12
N LYS A 4 -6.99 -10.24 -22.49
CA LYS A 4 -7.33 -11.36 -21.60
C LYS A 4 -6.10 -12.23 -21.33
N ILE A 5 -5.99 -12.67 -20.09
CA ILE A 5 -4.91 -13.53 -19.59
C ILE A 5 -5.39 -14.97 -19.69
N ASP A 6 -4.61 -15.80 -20.39
CA ASP A 6 -4.85 -17.23 -20.44
C ASP A 6 -4.39 -17.87 -19.12
N LYS A 7 -5.33 -17.97 -18.17
CA LYS A 7 -5.11 -18.56 -16.85
C LYS A 7 -4.72 -20.04 -16.90
N THR A 8 -5.00 -20.76 -18.00
CA THR A 8 -4.59 -22.17 -18.13
C THR A 8 -3.08 -22.35 -18.15
N LYS A 9 -2.33 -21.29 -18.52
CA LYS A 9 -0.87 -21.23 -18.51
C LYS A 9 -0.29 -20.82 -17.15
N LEU A 10 -1.12 -20.47 -16.17
CA LEU A 10 -0.72 -20.01 -14.84
C LEU A 10 -0.92 -21.12 -13.80
N THR A 11 0.03 -22.05 -13.72
CA THR A 11 -0.02 -23.18 -12.78
C THR A 11 -0.02 -22.75 -11.31
N ASN A 12 0.50 -21.56 -11.02
CA ASN A 12 0.59 -21.00 -9.67
C ASN A 12 -0.57 -20.06 -9.30
N PHE A 13 -1.61 -19.94 -10.16
CA PHE A 13 -2.75 -19.05 -9.90
C PHE A 13 -3.52 -19.41 -8.62
N SER A 14 -3.58 -20.70 -8.27
CA SER A 14 -4.23 -21.18 -7.04
C SER A 14 -3.55 -20.73 -5.74
N ASN A 15 -2.35 -20.14 -5.82
CA ASN A 15 -1.63 -19.64 -4.64
C ASN A 15 -2.14 -18.25 -4.20
N LEU A 16 -2.96 -17.59 -5.02
CA LEU A 16 -3.52 -16.29 -4.72
C LEU A 16 -4.58 -16.39 -3.64
N ASP A 17 -4.60 -15.40 -2.76
CA ASP A 17 -5.66 -15.25 -1.76
C ASP A 17 -7.02 -15.04 -2.45
N PRO A 18 -8.02 -15.92 -2.22
CA PRO A 18 -9.35 -15.76 -2.77
C PRO A 18 -10.00 -14.41 -2.44
N GLU A 19 -9.66 -13.78 -1.32
CA GLU A 19 -10.17 -12.46 -0.95
C GLU A 19 -9.69 -11.35 -1.89
N MET A 20 -8.60 -11.57 -2.64
CA MET A 20 -8.05 -10.61 -3.60
C MET A 20 -8.55 -10.85 -5.03
N LEU A 21 -9.32 -11.92 -5.25
CA LEU A 21 -9.87 -12.28 -6.55
C LEU A 21 -11.29 -11.73 -6.73
N ASN A 22 -11.76 -11.74 -7.99
CA ASN A 22 -13.13 -11.46 -8.40
C ASN A 22 -13.68 -10.11 -7.93
N LYS A 23 -12.83 -9.09 -7.92
CA LYS A 23 -13.22 -7.73 -7.55
C LYS A 23 -14.14 -7.12 -8.61
N PRO A 24 -15.00 -6.13 -8.28
CA PRO A 24 -15.96 -5.55 -9.23
C PRO A 24 -15.34 -5.00 -10.52
N PHE A 25 -14.07 -4.60 -10.49
CA PHE A 25 -13.34 -4.12 -11.67
C PHE A 25 -12.88 -5.23 -12.63
N ASP A 26 -12.77 -6.47 -12.15
CA ASP A 26 -12.43 -7.66 -12.95
C ASP A 26 -12.99 -8.93 -12.28
N PRO A 27 -14.30 -9.20 -12.43
CA PRO A 27 -15.00 -10.23 -11.68
C PRO A 27 -14.50 -11.67 -11.87
N ASN A 28 -13.71 -11.93 -12.92
CA ASN A 28 -13.14 -13.24 -13.20
C ASN A 28 -11.61 -13.25 -13.18
N ASN A 29 -10.95 -12.13 -12.83
CA ASN A 29 -9.50 -11.96 -13.02
C ASN A 29 -9.04 -12.30 -14.46
N ASP A 30 -9.85 -11.94 -15.45
CA ASP A 30 -9.55 -12.21 -16.86
C ASP A 30 -8.51 -11.23 -17.40
N TYR A 31 -8.31 -10.08 -16.75
CA TYR A 31 -7.46 -9.01 -17.22
C TYR A 31 -6.42 -8.56 -16.18
N SER A 32 -6.57 -8.97 -14.93
CA SER A 32 -5.74 -8.55 -13.82
C SER A 32 -5.40 -9.72 -12.89
N ILE A 33 -4.12 -9.80 -12.53
CA ILE A 33 -3.61 -10.74 -11.54
C ILE A 33 -3.06 -9.92 -10.37
N PRO A 34 -3.59 -10.09 -9.14
CA PRO A 34 -3.03 -9.46 -7.95
C PRO A 34 -1.58 -9.89 -7.76
N TYR A 35 -0.68 -8.92 -7.56
CA TYR A 35 0.73 -9.21 -7.29
C TYR A 35 1.17 -8.69 -5.92
N ILE A 36 1.03 -7.38 -5.70
CA ILE A 36 1.32 -6.75 -4.41
C ILE A 36 0.12 -5.90 -4.03
N TRP A 37 -0.22 -5.92 -2.76
CA TRP A 37 -1.19 -4.99 -2.17
C TRP A 37 -0.51 -4.19 -1.07
N GLY A 38 -0.96 -2.96 -0.86
CA GLY A 38 -0.44 -2.08 0.19
C GLY A 38 -1.56 -1.20 0.73
N ALA A 39 -1.24 -0.33 1.67
CA ALA A 39 -2.16 0.69 2.17
C ALA A 39 -1.38 1.96 2.53
N THR A 40 -1.99 3.13 2.31
CA THR A 40 -1.41 4.41 2.68
C THR A 40 -1.94 4.78 4.05
N ALA A 41 -1.00 5.10 4.93
CA ALA A 41 -1.26 5.42 6.32
C ALA A 41 -0.48 6.68 6.69
N ILE A 42 -0.57 7.06 7.97
CA ILE A 42 0.18 8.19 8.49
C ILE A 42 1.53 7.67 8.98
N GLY A 43 2.63 8.18 8.42
CA GLY A 43 3.98 7.94 8.90
C GLY A 43 4.40 9.02 9.89
N ILE A 44 5.00 8.62 11.01
CA ILE A 44 5.51 9.53 12.04
C ILE A 44 6.93 9.13 12.43
N ASN A 45 7.84 10.09 12.44
CA ASN A 45 9.17 9.93 13.04
C ASN A 45 9.04 9.92 14.58
N SER A 46 9.19 8.75 15.19
CA SER A 46 8.97 8.54 16.62
C SER A 46 10.06 9.12 17.52
N GLU A 47 11.22 9.49 16.97
CA GLU A 47 12.25 10.23 17.70
C GLU A 47 11.93 11.73 17.79
N ALA A 48 11.29 12.28 16.76
CA ALA A 48 10.93 13.69 16.71
C ALA A 48 9.57 13.98 17.37
N MET A 49 8.64 13.01 17.32
CA MET A 49 7.25 13.20 17.70
C MET A 49 6.64 11.95 18.33
N ASP A 50 5.77 12.11 19.34
CA ASP A 50 5.00 10.98 19.88
C ASP A 50 3.95 10.53 18.84
N PRO A 51 3.97 9.25 18.39
CA PRO A 51 3.00 8.74 17.42
C PRO A 51 1.53 8.85 17.86
N LYS A 52 1.27 9.02 19.16
CA LYS A 52 -0.09 9.20 19.69
C LYS A 52 -0.69 10.60 19.44
N THR A 53 0.12 11.55 18.97
CA THR A 53 -0.31 12.94 18.71
C THR A 53 -1.20 13.08 17.47
N VAL A 54 -1.13 12.10 16.58
CA VAL A 54 -1.90 12.05 15.34
C VAL A 54 -2.67 10.73 15.32
N THR A 55 -3.99 10.79 15.26
CA THR A 55 -4.84 9.59 15.18
C THR A 55 -5.80 9.64 13.99
N ARG A 56 -5.87 10.77 13.29
CA ARG A 56 -6.84 11.03 12.23
C ARG A 56 -6.19 11.75 11.07
N TRP A 57 -6.72 11.57 9.87
CA TRP A 57 -6.28 12.35 8.71
C TRP A 57 -6.44 13.86 8.92
N ALA A 58 -7.48 14.26 9.64
CA ALA A 58 -7.76 15.65 9.96
C ALA A 58 -6.64 16.34 10.76
N ASP A 59 -5.85 15.58 11.53
CA ASP A 59 -4.77 16.14 12.33
C ASP A 59 -3.68 16.76 11.46
N LEU A 60 -3.47 16.26 10.23
CA LEU A 60 -2.47 16.81 9.30
C LEU A 60 -2.72 18.31 8.97
N TRP A 61 -3.95 18.80 9.16
CA TRP A 61 -4.30 20.21 8.96
C TRP A 61 -3.92 21.12 10.15
N LYS A 62 -3.39 20.57 11.25
CA LYS A 62 -2.97 21.40 12.40
C LYS A 62 -1.83 22.34 11.99
N PRO A 63 -1.83 23.58 12.49
CA PRO A 63 -0.81 24.58 12.13
C PRO A 63 0.59 24.22 12.65
N GLU A 64 0.70 23.31 13.60
CA GLU A 64 1.98 22.82 14.14
C GLU A 64 2.79 22.01 13.11
N TYR A 65 2.17 21.50 12.05
CA TYR A 65 2.84 20.74 10.98
C TYR A 65 3.22 21.60 9.77
N LYS A 66 3.23 22.93 9.94
CA LYS A 66 3.52 23.87 8.85
C LYS A 66 4.90 23.58 8.23
N GLY A 67 4.94 23.37 6.91
CA GLY A 67 6.16 23.05 6.16
C GLY A 67 6.86 21.75 6.56
N GLY A 68 6.15 20.81 7.21
CA GLY A 68 6.75 19.56 7.73
C GLY A 68 6.06 18.28 7.27
N LEU A 69 5.05 18.37 6.39
CA LEU A 69 4.31 17.21 5.89
C LEU A 69 4.89 16.64 4.60
N LEU A 70 4.94 15.31 4.54
CA LEU A 70 5.01 14.59 3.28
C LEU A 70 3.61 14.21 2.80
N LEU A 71 3.33 14.42 1.52
CA LEU A 71 2.20 13.79 0.83
C LEU A 71 2.73 12.82 -0.23
N THR A 72 1.95 11.78 -0.55
CA THR A 72 2.26 10.97 -1.74
C THR A 72 1.92 11.80 -2.98
N ASP A 73 2.75 11.69 -4.02
CA ASP A 73 2.46 12.31 -5.33
C ASP A 73 1.45 11.44 -6.10
N ASP A 74 0.28 11.21 -5.51
CA ASP A 74 -0.83 10.47 -6.13
C ASP A 74 -2.13 11.25 -5.91
N ALA A 75 -2.74 11.69 -7.01
CA ALA A 75 -3.94 12.50 -6.97
C ALA A 75 -5.11 11.79 -6.29
N ARG A 76 -5.27 10.47 -6.46
CA ARG A 76 -6.38 9.72 -5.87
C ARG A 76 -6.17 9.55 -4.38
N GLU A 77 -4.96 9.25 -3.93
CA GLU A 77 -4.65 9.11 -2.51
C GLU A 77 -4.82 10.44 -1.77
N VAL A 78 -4.26 11.53 -2.30
CA VAL A 78 -4.33 12.86 -1.67
C VAL A 78 -5.77 13.36 -1.61
N PHE A 79 -6.55 13.22 -2.68
CA PHE A 79 -7.98 13.55 -2.64
C PHE A 79 -8.75 12.62 -1.69
N GLN A 80 -8.41 11.33 -1.62
CA GLN A 80 -9.06 10.42 -0.70
C GLN A 80 -8.86 10.86 0.76
N VAL A 81 -7.67 11.33 1.14
CA VAL A 81 -7.42 11.85 2.50
C VAL A 81 -8.34 13.04 2.82
N ALA A 82 -8.44 14.01 1.90
CA ALA A 82 -9.33 15.17 2.08
C ALA A 82 -10.82 14.80 2.09
N LEU A 83 -11.24 13.90 1.20
CA LEU A 83 -12.61 13.38 1.16
C LEU A 83 -12.98 12.65 2.45
N ARG A 84 -12.07 11.82 2.99
CA ARG A 84 -12.27 11.10 4.26
C ARG A 84 -12.36 12.05 5.44
N LYS A 85 -11.53 13.10 5.47
CA LYS A 85 -11.63 14.18 6.46
C LYS A 85 -13.02 14.86 6.43
N LEU A 86 -13.60 15.04 5.25
CA LEU A 86 -14.94 15.61 5.07
C LEU A 86 -16.08 14.62 5.32
N GLY A 87 -15.76 13.33 5.59
CA GLY A 87 -16.75 12.28 5.79
C GLY A 87 -17.32 11.68 4.50
N TYR A 88 -16.77 12.04 3.33
CA TYR A 88 -17.19 11.51 2.03
C TYR A 88 -16.51 10.18 1.69
N SER A 89 -17.03 9.52 0.66
CA SER A 89 -16.39 8.33 0.08
C SER A 89 -15.11 8.73 -0.66
N GLY A 90 -14.01 8.00 -0.42
CA GLY A 90 -12.78 8.13 -1.20
C GLY A 90 -12.91 7.73 -2.69
N ASN A 91 -14.03 7.10 -3.05
CA ASN A 91 -14.38 6.74 -4.43
C ASN A 91 -15.61 7.51 -4.93
N THR A 92 -15.86 8.71 -4.37
CA THR A 92 -16.96 9.54 -4.86
C THR A 92 -16.79 9.90 -6.34
N THR A 93 -17.93 10.08 -7.00
CA THR A 93 -18.01 10.57 -8.38
C THR A 93 -18.79 11.88 -8.46
N ASP A 94 -19.24 12.43 -7.32
CA ASP A 94 -19.93 13.72 -7.27
C ASP A 94 -18.89 14.86 -7.42
N PRO A 95 -18.98 15.69 -8.48
CA PRO A 95 -18.06 16.80 -8.69
C PRO A 95 -18.04 17.80 -7.53
N LYS A 96 -19.15 17.98 -6.80
CA LYS A 96 -19.23 18.93 -5.68
C LYS A 96 -18.44 18.46 -4.47
N GLU A 97 -18.45 17.16 -4.19
CA GLU A 97 -17.65 16.57 -3.12
C GLU A 97 -16.15 16.66 -3.46
N ILE A 98 -15.80 16.45 -4.74
CA ILE A 98 -14.42 16.59 -5.23
C ILE A 98 -13.95 18.05 -5.13
N GLU A 99 -14.79 19.01 -5.49
CA GLU A 99 -14.49 20.45 -5.37
C GLU A 99 -14.31 20.86 -3.90
N ALA A 100 -15.14 20.35 -2.99
CA ALA A 100 -14.97 20.57 -1.55
C ALA A 100 -13.64 20.02 -1.05
N ALA A 101 -13.24 18.83 -1.49
CA ALA A 101 -11.94 18.24 -1.16
C ALA A 101 -10.77 19.08 -1.70
N TYR A 102 -10.88 19.60 -2.92
CA TYR A 102 -9.88 20.52 -3.49
C TYR A 102 -9.66 21.75 -2.60
N HIS A 103 -10.73 22.41 -2.14
CA HIS A 103 -10.61 23.57 -1.26
C HIS A 103 -10.00 23.23 0.10
N GLU A 104 -10.23 22.03 0.64
CA GLU A 104 -9.56 21.57 1.85
C GLU A 104 -8.07 21.31 1.62
N LEU A 105 -7.69 20.73 0.48
CA LEU A 105 -6.30 20.51 0.12
C LEU A 105 -5.55 21.83 -0.06
N GLN A 106 -6.18 22.87 -0.62
CA GLN A 106 -5.59 24.21 -0.70
C GLN A 106 -5.21 24.75 0.68
N LYS A 107 -6.00 24.45 1.72
CA LYS A 107 -5.68 24.82 3.11
C LYS A 107 -4.54 23.99 3.70
N LEU A 108 -4.34 22.76 3.21
CA LEU A 108 -3.25 21.88 3.64
C LEU A 108 -1.90 22.29 3.03
N MET A 109 -1.89 22.85 1.82
CA MET A 109 -0.66 23.17 1.08
C MET A 109 0.43 23.90 1.90
N PRO A 110 0.12 24.87 2.79
CA PRO A 110 1.14 25.50 3.64
C PRO A 110 1.85 24.54 4.60
N ASN A 111 1.25 23.40 4.91
CA ASN A 111 1.84 22.35 5.74
C ASN A 111 2.73 21.39 4.94
N VAL A 112 2.57 21.32 3.62
CA VAL A 112 3.28 20.37 2.76
C VAL A 112 4.71 20.85 2.51
N ALA A 113 5.66 20.00 2.84
CA ALA A 113 7.08 20.18 2.55
C ALA A 113 7.43 19.58 1.18
N ALA A 114 6.93 18.37 0.90
CA ALA A 114 7.28 17.61 -0.29
C ALA A 114 6.16 16.65 -0.73
N PHE A 115 6.23 16.25 -2.00
CA PHE A 115 5.45 15.17 -2.58
C PHE A 115 6.40 14.06 -3.05
N ASN A 116 6.13 12.80 -2.70
CA ASN A 116 6.97 11.67 -3.12
C ASN A 116 6.16 10.39 -3.33
N SER A 117 6.26 9.81 -4.53
CA SER A 117 5.69 8.49 -4.89
C SER A 117 6.74 7.51 -5.41
N ASP A 118 8.03 7.84 -5.35
CA ASP A 118 9.10 6.92 -5.74
C ASP A 118 9.48 6.02 -4.56
N ASN A 119 9.76 6.65 -3.41
CA ASN A 119 9.91 6.00 -2.13
C ASN A 119 9.50 6.97 -1.01
N PRO A 120 8.23 6.97 -0.56
CA PRO A 120 7.74 7.93 0.41
C PRO A 120 8.42 7.82 1.78
N ALA A 121 9.19 6.76 2.05
CA ALA A 121 9.97 6.68 3.28
C ALA A 121 11.27 7.51 3.25
N ASN A 122 11.86 7.79 2.08
CA ASN A 122 13.16 8.47 1.98
C ASN A 122 13.20 9.83 2.72
N PRO A 123 12.22 10.73 2.54
CA PRO A 123 12.24 12.02 3.24
C PRO A 123 12.21 11.88 4.78
N TYR A 124 11.61 10.81 5.31
CA TYR A 124 11.66 10.50 6.74
C TYR A 124 13.04 9.98 7.17
N MET A 125 13.69 9.18 6.32
CA MET A 125 15.04 8.67 6.58
C MET A 125 16.08 9.79 6.60
N GLU A 126 15.90 10.80 5.75
CA GLU A 126 16.77 11.98 5.64
C GLU A 126 16.46 13.04 6.72
N GLY A 127 15.36 12.88 7.46
CA GLY A 127 14.93 13.81 8.50
C GLY A 127 14.34 15.12 7.96
N GLU A 128 13.94 15.14 6.68
CA GLU A 128 13.32 16.31 6.05
C GLU A 128 11.87 16.50 6.50
N VAL A 129 11.19 15.40 6.86
CA VAL A 129 9.80 15.37 7.31
C VAL A 129 9.66 14.51 8.55
N ASN A 130 8.73 14.89 9.43
CA ASN A 130 8.46 14.15 10.67
C ASN A 130 7.07 13.49 10.68
N VAL A 131 6.17 13.92 9.80
CA VAL A 131 4.79 13.43 9.74
C VAL A 131 4.29 13.52 8.29
N GLY A 132 3.36 12.65 7.90
CA GLY A 132 2.78 12.69 6.55
C GLY A 132 2.21 11.37 6.09
N MET A 133 1.96 11.27 4.79
CA MET A 133 1.49 10.04 4.13
C MET A 133 2.67 9.12 3.84
N VAL A 134 2.50 7.84 4.11
CA VAL A 134 3.49 6.82 3.75
C VAL A 134 2.85 5.52 3.34
N TRP A 135 3.47 4.84 2.38
CA TRP A 135 3.16 3.46 2.03
C TRP A 135 3.68 2.50 3.09
N ASN A 136 2.82 1.61 3.57
CA ASN A 136 3.18 0.65 4.61
C ASN A 136 4.40 -0.21 4.25
N GLY A 137 4.55 -0.60 2.98
CA GLY A 137 5.71 -1.33 2.48
C GLY A 137 7.01 -0.54 2.58
N SER A 138 7.00 0.74 2.17
CA SER A 138 8.15 1.64 2.29
C SER A 138 8.52 1.89 3.75
N ALA A 139 7.54 2.10 4.62
CA ALA A 139 7.76 2.27 6.05
C ALA A 139 8.36 1.02 6.70
N TYR A 140 7.93 -0.18 6.28
CA TYR A 140 8.54 -1.43 6.72
C TYR A 140 10.02 -1.50 6.35
N VAL A 141 10.38 -1.21 5.10
CA VAL A 141 11.78 -1.23 4.64
C VAL A 141 12.64 -0.20 5.38
N ALA A 142 12.12 1.02 5.60
CA ALA A 142 12.85 2.05 6.35
C ALA A 142 13.08 1.65 7.82
N ARG A 143 12.10 1.05 8.49
CA ARG A 143 12.28 0.50 9.84
C ARG A 143 13.35 -0.59 9.89
N GLN A 144 13.40 -1.47 8.88
CA GLN A 144 14.45 -2.49 8.79
C GLN A 144 15.85 -1.87 8.59
N ALA A 145 15.92 -0.70 7.96
CA ALA A 145 17.15 0.09 7.83
C ALA A 145 17.50 0.91 9.09
N GLY A 146 16.68 0.84 10.15
CA GLY A 146 16.93 1.53 11.43
C GLY A 146 16.27 2.90 11.55
N THR A 147 15.43 3.31 10.60
CA THR A 147 14.70 4.57 10.71
C THR A 147 13.57 4.46 11.73
N PRO A 148 13.42 5.40 12.68
CA PRO A 148 12.37 5.42 13.70
C PRO A 148 11.01 5.84 13.12
N LEU A 149 10.54 5.16 12.07
CA LEU A 149 9.32 5.49 11.35
C LEU A 149 8.16 4.60 11.82
N GLU A 150 7.25 5.16 12.60
CA GLU A 150 6.02 4.49 13.02
C GLU A 150 4.87 4.73 12.05
N VAL A 151 4.03 3.70 11.89
CA VAL A 151 2.86 3.76 11.02
C VAL A 151 1.62 3.82 11.89
N VAL A 152 0.87 4.92 11.77
CA VAL A 152 -0.39 5.13 12.45
C VAL A 152 -1.55 4.91 11.49
N TRP A 153 -2.48 4.05 11.92
CA TRP A 153 -3.72 3.77 11.23
C TRP A 153 -4.79 4.77 11.66
N PRO A 154 -5.27 5.65 10.77
CA PRO A 154 -6.22 6.68 11.15
C PRO A 154 -7.60 6.09 11.45
N GLU A 155 -8.34 6.72 12.38
CA GLU A 155 -9.68 6.28 12.81
C GLU A 155 -10.69 6.19 11.66
N GLU A 156 -10.58 7.07 10.66
CA GLU A 156 -11.44 7.05 9.47
C GLU A 156 -11.10 5.91 8.48
N GLY A 157 -10.01 5.18 8.74
CA GLY A 157 -9.45 4.14 7.88
C GLY A 157 -8.31 4.66 6.98
N ALA A 158 -7.39 3.75 6.67
CA ALA A 158 -6.32 3.98 5.70
C ALA A 158 -6.88 4.43 4.33
N SER A 159 -6.11 5.23 3.58
CA SER A 159 -6.42 5.44 2.16
C SER A 159 -6.24 4.12 1.41
N SER A 160 -7.10 3.91 0.41
CA SER A 160 -7.49 2.59 -0.11
C SER A 160 -6.30 1.72 -0.45
N GLY A 161 -6.41 0.42 -0.18
CA GLY A 161 -5.35 -0.50 -0.57
C GLY A 161 -5.22 -0.61 -2.08
N TRP A 162 -4.07 -0.22 -2.63
CA TRP A 162 -3.76 -0.44 -4.04
C TRP A 162 -3.38 -1.88 -4.27
N THR A 163 -3.68 -2.38 -5.46
CA THR A 163 -3.16 -3.65 -5.96
C THR A 163 -2.37 -3.37 -7.22
N ALA A 164 -1.07 -3.63 -7.19
CA ALA A 164 -0.24 -3.56 -8.38
C ALA A 164 -0.44 -4.83 -9.22
N SER A 165 -0.63 -4.66 -10.53
CA SER A 165 -0.53 -5.75 -11.50
C SER A 165 0.66 -5.48 -12.42
N PRO A 166 1.57 -6.46 -12.63
CA PRO A 166 2.86 -6.19 -13.26
C PRO A 166 2.80 -6.00 -14.79
N PHE A 167 1.62 -6.06 -15.43
CA PHE A 167 1.53 -6.15 -16.90
C PHE A 167 1.07 -4.91 -17.64
N ARG A 168 1.79 -4.68 -18.74
CA ARG A 168 1.47 -3.70 -19.77
C ARG A 168 0.30 -4.17 -20.62
N PRO A 169 -0.47 -3.22 -21.16
CA PRO A 169 -1.74 -3.51 -21.82
C PRO A 169 -1.67 -4.34 -23.12
N MET A 170 -0.50 -4.50 -23.74
CA MET A 170 -0.29 -5.33 -24.94
C MET A 170 1.20 -5.74 -25.04
N PRO A 171 1.64 -6.81 -24.36
CA PRO A 171 3.03 -7.22 -24.44
C PRO A 171 3.35 -7.78 -25.83
N LYS A 172 4.46 -7.35 -26.44
CA LYS A 172 4.94 -7.91 -27.72
C LYS A 172 5.23 -9.42 -27.62
N ASN A 173 5.61 -9.89 -26.42
CA ASN A 173 5.87 -11.30 -26.11
C ASN A 173 4.91 -11.79 -25.02
N VAL A 174 3.76 -12.30 -25.45
CA VAL A 174 2.70 -12.79 -24.54
C VAL A 174 3.14 -14.04 -23.78
N ASP A 175 3.85 -14.98 -24.40
CA ASP A 175 4.28 -16.21 -23.72
C ASP A 175 5.36 -15.94 -22.66
N GLY A 176 6.30 -15.03 -22.95
CA GLY A 176 7.29 -14.59 -21.96
C GLY A 176 6.63 -13.86 -20.79
N ALA A 177 5.62 -13.03 -21.09
CA ALA A 177 4.82 -12.35 -20.08
C ALA A 177 4.13 -13.35 -19.12
N LEU A 178 3.45 -14.36 -19.66
CA LEU A 178 2.77 -15.37 -18.85
C LEU A 178 3.73 -16.21 -18.00
N LYS A 179 4.92 -16.54 -18.54
CA LYS A 179 5.97 -17.22 -17.76
C LYS A 179 6.45 -16.36 -16.59
N LEU A 180 6.62 -15.05 -16.79
CA LEU A 180 6.99 -14.13 -15.71
C LEU A 180 5.89 -14.05 -14.64
N ILE A 181 4.60 -13.96 -15.02
CA ILE A 181 3.49 -14.00 -14.05
C ILE A 181 3.56 -15.30 -13.24
N ASN A 182 3.66 -16.44 -13.92
CA ASN A 182 3.67 -17.73 -13.23
C ASN A 182 4.87 -17.85 -12.28
N PHE A 183 6.02 -17.30 -12.66
CA PHE A 183 7.19 -17.21 -11.80
C PHE A 183 6.95 -16.32 -10.56
N LEU A 184 6.39 -15.13 -10.73
CA LEU A 184 6.08 -14.21 -9.64
C LEU A 184 5.04 -14.78 -8.65
N LEU A 185 4.13 -15.61 -9.13
CA LEU A 185 3.12 -16.32 -8.32
C LEU A 185 3.67 -17.55 -7.58
N ALA A 186 4.93 -17.95 -7.83
CA ALA A 186 5.52 -19.09 -7.14
C ALA A 186 5.66 -18.80 -5.64
N PRO A 187 5.45 -19.78 -4.74
CA PRO A 187 5.33 -19.56 -3.30
C PRO A 187 6.53 -18.84 -2.66
N GLY A 188 7.76 -19.05 -3.15
CA GLY A 188 8.92 -18.30 -2.66
C GLY A 188 8.95 -16.82 -3.05
N CYS A 189 8.39 -16.46 -4.20
CA CYS A 189 8.35 -15.08 -4.71
C CYS A 189 7.13 -14.32 -4.18
N GLY A 190 5.93 -14.93 -4.21
CA GLY A 190 4.69 -14.33 -3.74
C GLY A 190 4.64 -14.07 -2.23
N GLU A 191 5.22 -14.97 -1.42
CA GLU A 191 5.29 -14.78 0.03
C GLU A 191 6.19 -13.61 0.46
N THR A 192 7.20 -13.28 -0.35
CA THR A 192 8.13 -12.18 -0.05
C THR A 192 7.46 -10.83 -0.27
N GLY A 193 6.62 -10.71 -1.31
CA GLY A 193 5.79 -9.52 -1.55
C GLY A 193 4.71 -9.32 -0.48
N GLY A 194 4.01 -10.39 -0.08
CA GLY A 194 2.90 -10.31 0.89
C GLY A 194 3.32 -10.15 2.35
N ARG A 195 4.51 -10.63 2.76
CA ARG A 195 5.00 -10.48 4.14
C ARG A 195 5.37 -9.04 4.50
N ASN A 196 5.91 -8.26 3.57
CA ASN A 196 6.33 -6.88 3.81
C ASN A 196 5.16 -5.88 3.89
N HIS A 197 3.95 -6.29 3.48
CA HIS A 197 2.78 -5.40 3.37
C HIS A 197 1.63 -5.79 4.31
N ARG A 198 1.84 -6.79 5.18
CA ARG A 198 0.81 -7.23 6.13
C ARG A 198 0.53 -6.13 7.15
N LEU A 199 -0.74 -5.68 7.21
CA LEU A 199 -1.27 -4.89 8.33
C LEU A 199 -1.08 -5.67 9.64
N PRO A 200 -0.72 -5.04 10.77
CA PRO A 200 -0.82 -5.71 12.05
C PRO A 200 -2.29 -6.01 12.31
N ASP A 201 -2.58 -7.31 12.39
CA ASP A 201 -3.85 -7.98 12.68
C ASP A 201 -5.06 -7.07 12.93
N ALA A 202 -5.96 -7.00 11.93
CA ALA A 202 -7.35 -6.67 12.19
C ALA A 202 -7.87 -7.66 13.26
N LYS A 203 -8.33 -7.12 14.40
CA LYS A 203 -8.71 -7.87 15.60
C LYS A 203 -9.48 -9.17 15.28
N PRO A 204 -9.06 -10.34 15.80
CA PRO A 204 -9.71 -11.61 15.53
C PRO A 204 -11.02 -11.73 16.32
N GLY A 205 -12.12 -11.36 15.69
CA GLY A 205 -13.47 -11.53 16.20
C GLY A 205 -14.18 -12.74 15.59
N ARG A 206 -13.56 -13.93 15.61
CA ARG A 206 -14.21 -15.25 15.55
C ARG A 206 -13.16 -16.38 15.64
N PRO A 207 -13.40 -17.45 16.42
CA PRO A 207 -12.39 -18.46 16.70
C PRO A 207 -12.15 -19.33 15.46
N GLN A 208 -10.98 -19.23 14.86
CA GLN A 208 -10.54 -20.19 13.86
C GLN A 208 -9.89 -21.37 14.59
N ALA A 209 -10.47 -22.55 14.39
CA ALA A 209 -10.06 -23.79 15.00
C ALA A 209 -8.57 -24.07 14.75
N ALA A 210 -7.87 -24.40 15.84
CA ALA A 210 -6.49 -24.84 15.82
C ALA A 210 -6.30 -26.07 14.92
N GLN A 211 -5.26 -26.05 14.08
CA GLN A 211 -4.60 -27.29 13.66
C GLN A 211 -3.14 -27.26 14.16
N PRO A 212 -2.64 -28.36 14.75
CA PRO A 212 -1.41 -28.35 15.53
C PRO A 212 -0.18 -28.63 14.67
N GLY A 213 0.94 -28.00 15.05
CA GLY A 213 2.28 -28.55 14.86
C GLY A 213 2.97 -28.23 13.53
N ARG A 214 3.82 -27.21 13.54
CA ARG A 214 5.18 -27.30 12.98
C ARG A 214 6.04 -26.18 13.53
N GLY A 215 7.02 -26.57 14.35
CA GLY A 215 7.94 -25.68 15.04
C GLY A 215 8.84 -24.88 14.11
N GLU A 216 9.36 -23.80 14.68
CA GLU A 216 10.37 -22.92 14.13
C GLU A 216 11.48 -23.72 13.43
N ARG A 217 11.63 -23.50 12.13
CA ARG A 217 12.89 -23.79 11.42
C ARG A 217 13.28 -22.53 10.67
N GLN A 218 14.38 -21.93 11.09
CA GLN A 218 15.25 -21.17 10.19
C GLN A 218 15.59 -22.10 9.01
N ILE A 219 15.02 -21.82 7.84
CA ILE A 219 15.39 -22.52 6.61
C ILE A 219 16.10 -21.50 5.73
N ALA A 220 17.40 -21.74 5.53
CA ALA A 220 18.26 -21.04 4.60
C ALA A 220 17.65 -21.06 3.18
N LEU A 221 17.66 -19.89 2.52
CA LEU A 221 17.15 -19.65 1.17
C LEU A 221 18.12 -20.16 0.09
N PRO A 222 17.77 -21.15 -0.77
CA PRO A 222 18.59 -21.51 -1.92
C PRO A 222 18.07 -20.96 -3.25
N GLY A 223 16.90 -20.30 -3.30
CA GLY A 223 16.19 -20.05 -4.57
C GLY A 223 16.19 -18.62 -5.11
N CYS A 224 16.52 -17.61 -4.30
CA CYS A 224 16.44 -16.19 -4.70
C CYS A 224 17.82 -15.52 -4.73
N ARG A 225 18.81 -16.13 -5.40
CA ARG A 225 20.04 -15.41 -5.77
C ARG A 225 19.89 -14.88 -7.18
N ASN A 226 20.10 -13.56 -7.30
CA ASN A 226 20.24 -12.83 -8.55
C ASN A 226 21.18 -13.59 -9.50
N HIS A 227 20.68 -13.94 -10.69
CA HIS A 227 21.55 -14.16 -11.83
C HIS A 227 21.97 -12.78 -12.36
N GLN A 228 23.16 -12.34 -11.95
CA GLN A 228 24.05 -11.59 -12.83
C GLN A 228 24.76 -12.57 -13.74
#